data_AF-A0AAU5NQY0-F1
#
_entry.id   AF-A0AAU5NQY0-F1
#
_cell.length_a   1.000
_cell.length_b   1.000
_cell.length_c   1.000
_cell.angle_alpha   90.00
_cell.angle_beta   90.00
_cell.angle_gamma   90.00
#
_symmetry.space_group_name_H-M   'P 1'
#
loop_
_entity.id
_entity.type
_entity.pdbx_description
1 polymer ?
#
loop_
_entity_poly.entity_id
_entity_poly.type
_entity_poly.pdbx_seq_one_letter_code
_entity_poly.pdbx_strand_id
1 'polypeptide(L)'
;MTATIEPTIIEERLPSASARLSLTPTGSVPGLLDGAWWPRSRDLRREIRTLTDALDACWGRITHVTVNPTHWPVIPRKVPVTGHTVHVGWFAAEQDPNKVILFSYTVGRLDLLVIPPEADPAAAARLMAAATVPGGVRTAGALITDEAISQDTAEARGREVAWETDGGAASADRAATGIPSYAPRR
;
A
#
# COMPACT_ATOMS: atom_id res chain seq x y z
N MET A 1 16.84 43.57 -23.48
CA MET A 1 16.13 42.54 -24.26
C MET A 1 16.45 41.20 -23.62
N THR A 2 15.59 40.73 -22.72
CA THR A 2 15.80 39.51 -21.92
C THR A 2 14.92 38.43 -22.50
N ALA A 3 15.55 37.39 -23.08
CA ALA A 3 14.87 36.25 -23.66
C ALA A 3 14.33 35.35 -22.53
N THR A 4 13.00 35.28 -22.43
CA THR A 4 12.29 34.30 -21.61
C THR A 4 12.52 32.91 -22.22
N ILE A 5 13.31 32.09 -21.53
CA ILE A 5 13.44 30.66 -21.84
C ILE A 5 12.28 29.98 -21.13
N GLU A 6 11.27 29.60 -21.90
CA GLU A 6 10.16 28.78 -21.45
C GLU A 6 10.71 27.38 -21.09
N PRO A 7 10.42 26.82 -19.90
CA PRO A 7 10.80 25.45 -19.61
C PRO A 7 9.92 24.55 -20.47
N THR A 8 10.52 23.93 -21.47
CA THR A 8 9.95 22.81 -22.21
C THR A 8 9.56 21.75 -21.18
N ILE A 9 8.26 21.63 -20.90
CA ILE A 9 7.69 20.46 -20.25
C ILE A 9 7.90 19.34 -21.26
N ILE A 10 8.99 18.59 -21.05
CA ILE A 10 9.13 17.27 -21.64
C ILE A 10 7.95 16.51 -21.03
N GLU A 11 6.86 16.36 -21.79
CA GLU A 11 5.88 15.31 -21.51
C GLU A 11 6.64 14.00 -21.67
N GLU A 12 7.30 13.62 -20.58
CA GLU A 12 7.93 12.35 -20.38
C GLU A 12 6.84 11.33 -20.66
N ARG A 13 6.95 10.71 -21.83
CA ARG A 13 6.10 9.63 -22.30
C ARG A 13 6.03 8.60 -21.17
N LEU A 14 4.99 8.70 -20.33
CA LEU A 14 4.82 7.87 -19.14
C LEU A 14 5.04 6.41 -19.58
N PRO A 15 6.10 5.73 -19.10
CA PRO A 15 6.32 4.35 -19.47
C PRO A 15 5.08 3.59 -19.04
N SER A 16 4.42 2.97 -20.02
CA SER A 16 3.18 2.20 -19.89
C SER A 16 3.08 1.55 -18.51
N ALA A 17 2.23 2.13 -17.64
CA ALA A 17 1.87 1.68 -16.30
C ALA A 17 2.63 0.45 -15.77
N SER A 18 3.92 0.62 -15.43
CA SER A 18 4.71 -0.49 -14.90
C SER A 18 4.09 -0.98 -13.58
N ALA A 19 4.16 -2.29 -13.33
CA ALA A 19 3.67 -2.88 -12.09
C ALA A 19 4.35 -2.21 -10.89
N ARG A 20 3.59 -1.86 -9.86
CA ARG A 20 4.16 -1.36 -8.60
C ARG A 20 4.71 -2.56 -7.84
N LEU A 21 5.98 -2.87 -8.07
CA LEU A 21 6.65 -4.06 -7.58
C LEU A 21 7.95 -3.66 -6.88
N SER A 22 8.24 -4.28 -5.74
CA SER A 22 9.51 -4.20 -5.04
C SER A 22 9.98 -5.62 -4.74
N LEU A 23 11.21 -5.97 -5.12
CA LEU A 23 11.78 -7.30 -4.95
C LEU A 23 13.01 -7.24 -4.06
N THR A 24 13.22 -8.30 -3.29
CA THR A 24 14.46 -8.49 -2.54
C THR A 24 15.62 -8.69 -3.52
N PRO A 25 16.79 -8.04 -3.31
CA PRO A 25 17.93 -8.19 -4.21
C PRO A 25 18.41 -9.64 -4.33
N THR A 26 18.74 -10.07 -5.55
CA THR A 26 19.26 -11.40 -5.84
C THR A 26 20.51 -11.70 -5.02
N GLY A 27 20.56 -12.86 -4.35
CA GLY A 27 21.67 -13.27 -3.49
C GLY A 27 21.53 -12.86 -2.01
N SER A 28 20.41 -12.24 -1.64
CA SER A 28 20.05 -11.99 -0.24
C SER A 28 19.69 -13.28 0.49
N VAL A 29 19.74 -13.24 1.83
CA VAL A 29 19.29 -14.36 2.68
C VAL A 29 17.81 -14.66 2.37
N PRO A 30 17.45 -15.93 2.04
CA PRO A 30 16.07 -16.31 1.76
C PRO A 30 15.15 -15.95 2.92
N GLY A 31 14.05 -15.27 2.61
CA GLY A 31 12.98 -14.93 3.55
C GLY A 31 11.71 -15.74 3.27
N LEU A 32 10.66 -15.47 4.03
CA LEU A 32 9.33 -15.99 3.77
C LEU A 32 8.62 -15.25 2.62
N LEU A 33 9.11 -14.05 2.28
CA LEU A 33 8.65 -13.22 1.18
C LEU A 33 9.87 -12.78 0.37
N ASP A 34 9.71 -12.79 -0.95
CA ASP A 34 10.71 -12.35 -1.92
C ASP A 34 10.45 -10.92 -2.42
N GLY A 35 9.35 -10.31 -1.98
CA GLY A 35 9.00 -8.94 -2.30
C GLY A 35 7.55 -8.58 -2.02
N ALA A 36 7.15 -7.43 -2.56
CA ALA A 36 5.80 -6.91 -2.47
C ALA A 36 5.31 -6.38 -3.81
N TRP A 37 4.03 -6.56 -4.03
CA TRP A 37 3.29 -6.11 -5.19
C TRP A 37 2.06 -5.32 -4.75
N TRP A 38 1.91 -4.12 -5.30
CA TRP A 38 0.76 -3.25 -5.06
C TRP A 38 -0.09 -3.15 -6.33
N PRO A 39 -1.12 -4.01 -6.48
CA PRO A 39 -2.08 -3.91 -7.57
C PRO A 39 -2.73 -2.53 -7.62
N ARG A 40 -3.11 -2.08 -8.82
CA ARG A 40 -3.89 -0.85 -8.96
C ARG A 40 -5.40 -1.10 -8.90
N SER A 41 -5.81 -2.34 -9.12
CA SER A 41 -7.19 -2.76 -9.17
C SER A 41 -7.36 -4.21 -8.72
N ARG A 42 -8.59 -4.62 -8.41
CA ARG A 42 -8.93 -6.02 -8.12
C ARG A 42 -9.23 -6.86 -9.37
N ASP A 43 -8.93 -6.34 -10.56
CA ASP A 43 -9.03 -7.11 -11.82
C ASP A 43 -7.75 -7.94 -12.01
N LEU A 44 -7.78 -9.16 -11.50
CA LEU A 44 -6.64 -10.07 -11.55
C LEU A 44 -6.14 -10.30 -12.98
N ARG A 45 -7.02 -10.33 -13.99
CA ARG A 45 -6.59 -10.58 -15.37
C ARG A 45 -5.67 -9.47 -15.88
N ARG A 46 -6.07 -8.22 -15.66
CA ARG A 46 -5.30 -7.05 -16.10
C ARG A 46 -4.00 -6.94 -15.31
N GLU A 47 -4.10 -7.10 -14.00
CA GLU A 47 -2.99 -7.03 -13.07
C GLU A 47 -1.92 -8.10 -13.35
N ILE A 48 -2.29 -9.36 -13.61
CA ILE A 48 -1.34 -10.43 -13.96
C ILE A 48 -0.58 -10.11 -15.24
N ARG A 49 -1.23 -9.53 -16.26
CA ARG A 49 -0.53 -9.13 -17.49
C ARG A 49 0.55 -8.11 -17.21
N THR A 50 0.20 -7.04 -16.48
CA THR A 50 1.14 -5.99 -16.11
C THR A 50 2.26 -6.51 -15.21
N LEU A 51 1.95 -7.43 -14.29
CA LEU A 51 2.93 -8.08 -13.43
C LEU A 51 3.90 -8.97 -14.22
N THR A 52 3.40 -9.78 -15.15
CA THR A 52 4.25 -10.62 -16.01
C THR A 52 5.14 -9.78 -16.91
N ASP A 53 4.62 -8.72 -17.54
CA ASP A 53 5.43 -7.86 -18.40
C ASP A 53 6.59 -7.20 -17.61
N ALA A 54 6.37 -6.81 -16.35
CA ALA A 54 7.41 -6.26 -15.49
C ALA A 54 8.44 -7.31 -15.03
N LEU A 55 7.99 -8.52 -14.72
CA LEU A 55 8.84 -9.62 -14.24
C LEU A 55 9.60 -10.34 -15.36
N ASP A 56 9.09 -10.36 -16.59
CA ASP A 56 9.76 -10.93 -17.75
C ASP A 56 11.14 -10.28 -17.98
N ALA A 57 11.28 -8.98 -17.65
CA ALA A 57 12.54 -8.24 -17.79
C ALA A 57 13.54 -8.47 -16.66
N CYS A 58 13.08 -8.69 -15.41
CA CYS A 58 13.95 -8.69 -14.23
C CYS A 58 14.10 -10.03 -13.51
N TRP A 59 13.17 -10.97 -13.69
CA TRP A 59 13.19 -12.28 -13.04
C TRP A 59 13.13 -13.39 -14.08
N GLY A 60 12.17 -13.33 -15.00
CA GLY A 60 12.01 -14.27 -16.09
C GLY A 60 10.57 -14.70 -16.30
N ARG A 61 10.38 -15.66 -17.21
CA ARG A 61 9.07 -16.08 -17.68
C ARG A 61 8.25 -16.76 -16.59
N ILE A 62 7.07 -16.21 -16.30
CA ILE A 62 6.10 -16.76 -15.35
C ILE A 62 5.21 -17.77 -16.06
N THR A 63 4.99 -18.93 -15.47
CA THR A 63 4.11 -19.96 -16.06
C THR A 63 2.86 -20.19 -15.24
N HIS A 64 2.97 -20.09 -13.91
CA HIS A 64 1.85 -20.27 -12.99
C HIS A 64 1.81 -19.18 -11.94
N VAL A 65 0.60 -18.81 -11.55
CA VAL A 65 0.31 -17.88 -10.45
C VAL A 65 -0.73 -18.51 -9.56
N THR A 66 -0.55 -18.39 -8.25
CA THR A 66 -1.53 -18.87 -7.28
C THR A 66 -1.91 -17.74 -6.34
N VAL A 67 -3.21 -17.57 -6.12
CA VAL A 67 -3.79 -16.49 -5.31
C VAL A 67 -4.80 -17.06 -4.32
N ASN A 68 -5.04 -16.38 -3.22
CA ASN A 68 -6.19 -16.70 -2.37
C ASN A 68 -7.43 -15.93 -2.88
N PRO A 69 -8.60 -16.56 -3.07
CA PRO A 69 -9.79 -15.93 -3.64
C PRO A 69 -10.44 -14.82 -2.80
N THR A 70 -10.06 -14.66 -1.53
CA THR A 70 -10.70 -13.74 -0.56
C THR A 70 -10.78 -12.30 -1.07
N HIS A 71 -9.73 -11.79 -1.74
CA HIS A 71 -9.67 -10.41 -2.21
C HIS A 71 -9.84 -10.26 -3.73
N TRP A 72 -10.04 -11.36 -4.46
CA TRP A 72 -10.14 -11.36 -5.92
C TRP A 72 -11.56 -11.76 -6.35
N PRO A 73 -12.39 -10.81 -6.82
CA PRO A 73 -13.78 -11.10 -7.17
C PRO A 73 -13.91 -12.04 -8.36
N VAL A 74 -12.94 -12.02 -9.29
CA VAL A 74 -12.90 -12.89 -10.46
C VAL A 74 -11.49 -13.45 -10.63
N ILE A 75 -11.38 -14.78 -10.70
CA ILE A 75 -10.10 -15.48 -10.86
C ILE A 75 -10.12 -16.24 -12.19
N PRO A 76 -9.52 -15.70 -13.26
CA PRO A 76 -9.46 -16.36 -14.55
C PRO A 76 -8.49 -17.54 -14.49
N ARG A 77 -8.89 -18.76 -14.86
CA ARG A 77 -7.99 -19.94 -14.83
C ARG A 77 -6.76 -19.81 -15.74
N LYS A 78 -6.85 -19.00 -16.79
CA LYS A 78 -5.78 -18.75 -17.78
C LYS A 78 -5.78 -17.29 -18.18
N VAL A 79 -4.61 -16.67 -18.20
CA VAL A 79 -4.41 -15.29 -18.62
C VAL A 79 -3.43 -15.27 -19.80
N PRO A 80 -3.86 -14.82 -20.99
CA PRO A 80 -2.93 -14.60 -22.09
C PRO A 80 -2.07 -13.38 -21.79
N VAL A 81 -0.75 -13.56 -21.87
CA VAL A 81 0.28 -12.53 -21.71
C VAL A 81 1.14 -12.49 -22.96
N THR A 82 2.12 -11.58 -23.00
CA THR A 82 2.99 -11.42 -24.17
C THR A 82 3.79 -12.71 -24.43
N GLY A 83 3.46 -13.41 -25.52
CA GLY A 83 4.17 -14.60 -25.97
C GLY A 83 3.95 -15.88 -25.17
N HIS A 84 3.00 -15.94 -24.22
CA HIS A 84 2.57 -17.18 -23.55
C HIS A 84 1.24 -17.03 -22.80
N THR A 85 0.79 -18.11 -22.17
CA THR A 85 -0.35 -18.11 -21.26
C THR A 85 0.12 -18.45 -19.86
N VAL A 86 -0.31 -17.63 -18.90
CA VAL A 86 -0.10 -17.86 -17.47
C VAL A 86 -1.31 -18.61 -16.91
N HIS A 87 -1.05 -19.69 -16.21
CA HIS A 87 -2.09 -20.46 -15.50
C HIS A 87 -2.32 -19.85 -14.12
N VAL A 88 -3.58 -19.60 -13.76
CA VAL A 88 -3.91 -19.08 -12.43
C VAL A 88 -4.65 -20.15 -11.64
N GLY A 89 -4.01 -20.60 -10.56
CA GLY A 89 -4.61 -21.42 -9.53
C GLY A 89 -5.09 -20.58 -8.35
N TRP A 90 -5.91 -21.17 -7.49
CA TRP A 90 -6.30 -20.53 -6.25
C TRP A 90 -6.43 -21.56 -5.12
N PHE A 91 -6.08 -21.13 -3.91
CA PHE A 91 -6.16 -21.94 -2.70
C PHE A 91 -6.77 -21.08 -1.59
N ALA A 92 -7.94 -21.47 -1.08
CA ALA A 92 -8.68 -20.66 -0.12
C ALA A 92 -8.25 -20.89 1.33
N ALA A 93 -7.97 -22.13 1.70
CA ALA A 93 -7.72 -22.51 3.10
C ALA A 93 -6.22 -22.44 3.46
N GLU A 94 -5.34 -22.79 2.53
CA GLU A 94 -3.90 -22.98 2.79
C GLU A 94 -3.05 -21.74 2.47
N GLN A 95 -3.55 -20.86 1.61
CA GLN A 95 -2.79 -19.70 1.14
C GLN A 95 -3.24 -18.43 1.89
N ASP A 96 -2.29 -17.58 2.27
CA ASP A 96 -2.58 -16.30 2.89
C ASP A 96 -3.34 -15.37 1.91
N PRO A 97 -4.44 -14.71 2.33
CA PRO A 97 -5.21 -13.76 1.52
C PRO A 97 -4.38 -12.69 0.82
N ASN A 98 -3.33 -12.23 1.50
CA ASN A 98 -2.45 -11.16 1.03
C ASN A 98 -1.16 -11.70 0.41
N LYS A 99 -1.12 -12.97 0.01
CA LYS A 99 0.05 -13.55 -0.65
C LYS A 99 -0.29 -14.00 -2.06
N VAL A 100 0.61 -13.69 -3.00
CA VAL A 100 0.62 -14.23 -4.36
C VAL A 100 1.90 -15.01 -4.55
N ILE A 101 1.80 -16.21 -5.10
CA ILE A 101 2.95 -17.05 -5.40
C ILE A 101 3.03 -17.21 -6.91
N LEU A 102 4.19 -16.86 -7.47
CA LEU A 102 4.49 -16.96 -8.88
C LEU A 102 5.49 -18.11 -9.09
N PHE A 103 5.34 -18.83 -10.19
CA PHE A 103 6.22 -19.93 -10.55
C PHE A 103 6.79 -19.71 -11.95
N SER A 104 8.08 -19.95 -12.08
CA SER A 104 8.85 -19.98 -13.30
C SER A 104 9.61 -21.32 -13.38
N TYR A 105 9.65 -21.93 -14.57
CA TYR A 105 10.47 -23.14 -14.76
C TYR A 105 11.97 -22.87 -14.76
N THR A 106 12.38 -21.61 -14.99
CA THR A 106 13.80 -21.25 -15.08
C THR A 106 14.34 -20.74 -13.76
N VAL A 107 13.54 -20.01 -12.97
CA VAL A 107 14.01 -19.33 -11.75
C VAL A 107 13.37 -19.88 -10.47
N GLY A 108 12.27 -20.64 -10.59
CA GLY A 108 11.63 -21.30 -9.46
C GLY A 108 10.42 -20.53 -8.94
N ARG A 109 10.37 -20.30 -7.63
CA ARG A 109 9.20 -19.76 -6.91
C ARG A 109 9.49 -18.36 -6.40
N LEU A 110 8.48 -17.48 -6.48
CA LEU A 110 8.53 -16.11 -5.98
C LEU A 110 7.27 -15.83 -5.14
N ASP A 111 7.44 -15.62 -3.84
CA ASP A 111 6.39 -15.30 -2.88
C ASP A 111 6.29 -13.79 -2.67
N LEU A 112 5.19 -13.18 -3.11
CA LEU A 112 4.95 -11.74 -3.02
C LEU A 112 3.84 -11.39 -2.03
N LEU A 113 4.06 -10.38 -1.21
CA LEU A 113 3.01 -9.68 -0.47
C LEU A 113 2.12 -8.90 -1.45
N VAL A 114 0.81 -9.08 -1.39
CA VAL A 114 -0.20 -8.27 -2.07
C VAL A 114 -0.68 -7.19 -1.12
N ILE A 115 -0.49 -5.94 -1.52
CA ILE A 115 -1.01 -4.78 -0.80
C ILE A 115 -2.37 -4.42 -1.39
N PRO A 116 -3.44 -4.25 -0.58
CA PRO A 116 -4.74 -3.83 -1.10
C PRO A 116 -4.64 -2.54 -1.94
N PRO A 117 -5.34 -2.43 -3.08
CA PRO A 117 -5.28 -1.23 -3.91
C PRO A 117 -5.84 0.01 -3.19
N GLU A 118 -6.68 -0.18 -2.17
CA GLU A 118 -7.24 0.87 -1.32
C GLU A 118 -6.29 1.34 -0.20
N ALA A 119 -5.15 0.67 -0.03
CA ALA A 119 -4.18 1.05 1.00
C ALA A 119 -3.62 2.45 0.74
N ASP A 120 -3.44 3.23 1.81
CA ASP A 120 -2.79 4.53 1.74
C ASP A 120 -1.38 4.42 1.13
N PRO A 121 -0.95 5.35 0.26
CA PRO A 121 0.37 5.26 -0.38
C PRO A 121 1.55 5.19 0.59
N ALA A 122 1.48 5.87 1.74
CA ALA A 122 2.55 5.81 2.74
C ALA A 122 2.58 4.45 3.45
N ALA A 123 1.40 3.86 3.69
CA ALA A 123 1.27 2.50 4.20
C ALA A 123 1.80 1.46 3.22
N ALA A 124 1.43 1.59 1.95
CA ALA A 124 1.91 0.72 0.88
C ALA A 124 3.43 0.78 0.75
N ALA A 125 4.04 1.98 0.86
CA ALA A 125 5.48 2.14 0.85
C ALA A 125 6.16 1.43 2.05
N ARG A 126 5.60 1.54 3.26
CA ARG A 126 6.11 0.83 4.45
C ARG A 126 6.01 -0.69 4.29
N LEU A 127 4.88 -1.19 3.83
CA LEU A 127 4.65 -2.62 3.56
C LEU A 127 5.61 -3.14 2.49
N MET A 128 5.82 -2.38 1.41
CA MET A 128 6.79 -2.72 0.37
C MET A 128 8.21 -2.83 0.93
N ALA A 129 8.64 -1.86 1.74
CA ALA A 129 9.95 -1.90 2.38
C ALA A 129 10.08 -3.12 3.31
N ALA A 130 9.08 -3.37 4.16
CA ALA A 130 9.07 -4.48 5.10
C ALA A 130 9.12 -5.86 4.42
N ALA A 131 8.45 -6.02 3.28
CA ALA A 131 8.44 -7.27 2.53
C ALA A 131 9.76 -7.55 1.78
N THR A 132 10.59 -6.53 1.56
CA THR A 132 11.90 -6.66 0.89
C THR A 132 13.07 -6.85 1.87
N VAL A 133 12.80 -6.99 3.18
CA VAL A 133 13.84 -7.21 4.18
C VAL A 133 14.46 -8.62 4.02
N PRO A 134 15.77 -8.71 3.75
CA PRO A 134 16.46 -10.01 3.65
C PRO A 134 16.27 -10.87 4.90
N GLY A 135 15.98 -12.16 4.72
CA GLY A 135 15.74 -13.08 5.84
C GLY A 135 14.48 -12.79 6.66
N GLY A 136 13.55 -11.98 6.15
CA GLY A 136 12.30 -11.68 6.83
C GLY A 136 11.47 -12.94 7.08
N VAL A 137 11.07 -13.16 8.33
CA VAL A 137 10.25 -14.34 8.75
C VAL A 137 8.75 -14.02 8.87
N ARG A 138 8.35 -12.81 8.49
CA ARG A 138 6.96 -12.34 8.64
C ARG A 138 6.11 -12.79 7.46
N THR A 139 4.92 -13.31 7.75
CA THR A 139 3.93 -13.65 6.71
C THR A 139 3.31 -12.38 6.14
N ALA A 140 2.75 -12.48 4.93
CA ALA A 140 2.06 -11.38 4.29
C ALA A 140 0.92 -10.82 5.16
N GLY A 141 0.05 -11.68 5.70
CA GLY A 141 -1.03 -11.27 6.58
C GLY A 141 -0.55 -10.64 7.89
N ALA A 142 0.58 -11.08 8.45
CA ALA A 142 1.14 -10.47 9.65
C ALA A 142 1.62 -9.03 9.37
N LEU A 143 2.25 -8.77 8.23
CA LEU A 143 2.67 -7.42 7.83
C LEU A 143 1.46 -6.49 7.64
N ILE A 144 0.40 -6.96 6.97
CA ILE A 144 -0.83 -6.20 6.79
C ILE A 144 -1.50 -5.88 8.14
N THR A 145 -1.56 -6.85 9.05
CA THR A 145 -2.17 -6.68 10.37
C THR A 145 -1.38 -5.68 11.22
N ASP A 146 -0.05 -5.77 11.23
CA ASP A 146 0.83 -4.88 11.98
C ASP A 146 0.73 -3.42 11.51
N GLU A 147 0.67 -3.22 10.19
CA GLU A 147 0.46 -1.90 9.60
C GLU A 147 -0.92 -1.33 9.96
N ALA A 148 -1.98 -2.14 9.96
CA ALA A 148 -3.31 -1.70 10.37
C ALA A 148 -3.36 -1.27 11.84
N ILE A 149 -2.72 -2.02 12.74
CA ILE A 149 -2.60 -1.67 14.16
C ILE A 149 -1.81 -0.36 14.35
N SER A 150 -0.74 -0.19 13.58
CA SER A 150 0.08 1.02 13.61
C SER A 150 -0.69 2.26 13.16
N GLN A 151 -1.54 2.13 12.15
CA GLN A 151 -2.40 3.22 11.67
C GLN A 151 -3.47 3.61 12.68
N ASP A 152 -4.17 2.63 13.27
CA ASP A 152 -5.19 2.90 14.30
C ASP A 152 -4.59 3.62 15.51
N THR A 153 -3.39 3.19 15.93
CA THR A 153 -2.65 3.85 17.02
C THR A 153 -2.24 5.29 16.66
N ALA A 154 -1.81 5.52 15.43
CA ALA A 154 -1.44 6.86 14.96
C ALA A 154 -2.65 7.79 14.85
N GLU A 155 -3.79 7.28 14.37
CA GLU A 155 -5.03 8.04 14.28
C GLU A 155 -5.60 8.37 15.67
N ALA A 156 -5.55 7.43 16.61
CA ALA A 156 -5.94 7.67 18.00
C ALA A 156 -5.12 8.81 18.64
N ARG A 157 -3.78 8.78 18.46
CA ARG A 157 -2.90 9.87 18.90
C ARG A 157 -3.20 11.19 18.21
N GLY A 158 -3.50 11.16 16.91
CA GLY A 158 -3.88 12.34 16.13
C GLY A 158 -5.19 12.98 16.60
N ARG A 159 -6.17 12.17 17.00
CA ARG A 159 -7.43 12.65 17.59
C ARG A 159 -7.17 13.29 18.95
N GLU A 160 -6.36 12.68 19.80
CA GLU A 160 -6.01 13.21 21.14
C GLU A 160 -5.37 14.61 21.07
N VAL A 161 -4.37 14.81 20.20
CA VAL A 161 -3.75 16.14 20.02
C VAL A 161 -4.69 17.18 19.41
N ALA A 162 -5.68 16.75 18.61
CA ALA A 162 -6.68 17.64 18.07
C ALA A 162 -7.67 18.12 19.16
N TRP A 163 -8.07 17.26 20.09
CA TRP A 163 -8.91 17.64 21.25
C TRP A 163 -8.21 18.62 22.20
N GLU A 164 -6.89 18.57 22.34
CA GLU A 164 -6.12 19.54 23.14
C GLU A 164 -6.03 20.92 22.48
N THR A 165 -6.25 21.01 21.16
CA THR A 165 -6.11 22.27 20.40
C THR A 165 -7.41 23.10 20.40
N ASP A 166 -8.56 22.48 20.68
CA ASP A 166 -9.88 23.16 20.80
C ASP A 166 -10.29 23.39 22.26
N GLY A 167 -9.32 23.59 23.16
CA GLY A 167 -9.55 24.07 24.52
C GLY A 167 -9.88 25.57 24.55
N GLY A 168 -11.01 25.95 23.96
CA GLY A 168 -11.48 27.34 23.84
C GLY A 168 -11.57 28.05 25.19
N ALA A 169 -10.72 29.07 25.38
CA ALA A 169 -10.87 30.08 26.41
C ALA A 169 -11.97 31.09 26.03
N ALA A 170 -13.12 31.05 26.70
CA ALA A 170 -14.07 32.16 26.87
C ALA A 170 -14.96 31.81 28.10
N SER A 171 -15.10 32.60 29.16
CA SER A 171 -14.99 34.05 29.30
C SER A 171 -14.41 34.40 30.66
N ALA A 172 -13.35 35.21 30.67
CA ALA A 172 -13.07 36.10 31.79
C ALA A 172 -13.51 37.51 31.34
N ASP A 173 -14.78 37.84 31.56
CA ASP A 173 -15.16 39.25 31.62
C ASP A 173 -15.22 39.66 33.09
N ARG A 174 -14.14 40.29 33.53
CA ARG A 174 -13.99 40.89 34.85
C ARG A 174 -14.18 42.40 34.68
N ALA A 175 -15.41 42.86 34.67
CA ALA A 175 -15.72 44.27 34.84
C ALA A 175 -16.09 44.53 36.32
N ALA A 176 -15.09 44.91 37.10
CA ALA A 176 -15.30 45.55 38.40
C ALA A 176 -15.55 47.05 38.18
N THR A 177 -16.58 47.59 38.85
CA THR A 177 -16.59 48.82 39.67
C THR A 177 -17.91 49.60 39.51
N GLY A 178 -18.63 49.78 40.62
CA GLY A 178 -19.65 50.83 40.73
C GLY A 178 -20.81 50.51 41.68
N ILE A 179 -20.60 50.66 42.99
CA ILE A 179 -21.69 50.94 43.93
C ILE A 179 -21.59 52.43 44.28
N PRO A 180 -22.69 53.20 44.16
CA PRO A 180 -23.22 53.81 45.38
C PRO A 180 -24.75 53.74 45.51
N SER A 181 -25.16 53.33 46.70
CA SER A 181 -26.24 53.86 47.55
C SER A 181 -27.44 54.59 46.90
N TYR A 182 -28.64 54.03 47.09
CA TYR A 182 -29.83 54.81 47.46
C TYR A 182 -30.88 53.92 48.17
N ALA A 183 -31.25 54.29 49.40
CA ALA A 183 -32.49 53.86 50.06
C ALA A 183 -33.63 54.82 49.64
N PRO A 184 -34.94 54.45 49.71
CA PRO A 184 -35.65 54.64 50.97
C PRO A 184 -36.85 53.70 51.28
N ARG A 185 -37.10 53.57 52.59
CA ARG A 185 -38.38 53.43 53.34
C ARG A 185 -39.56 52.63 52.75
N ARG A 186 -40.05 51.67 53.55
CA ARG A 186 -41.25 51.85 54.38
C ARG A 186 -41.16 51.03 55.67
#